data_AF-A0A517Q004-F1
#
_entry.id   AF-A0A517Q004-F1
#
_cell.length_a   1.000
_cell.length_b   1.000
_cell.length_c   1.000
_cell.angle_alpha   90.00
_cell.angle_beta   90.00
_cell.angle_gamma   90.00
#
_symmetry.space_group_name_H-M   'P 1'
#
loop_
_entity.id
_entity.type
_entity.pdbx_description
1 polymer ?
#
loop_
_entity_poly.entity_id
_entity_poly.type
_entity_poly.pdbx_seq_one_letter_code
_entity_poly.pdbx_strand_id
1 'polypeptide(L)'
;MFNSKKFPHLMYALQTIIVQMKSEAIQANHRELADYLETVVDLPRLLASDQDETEAIRQLIMDAGQIDRLSVNALDAFDEEEPPY
;
A
#
# COMPACT_ATOMS: atom_id res chain seq x y z
N MET A 1 -0.08 19.36 12.18
CA MET A 1 -1.06 19.66 11.13
C MET A 1 -0.51 19.16 9.81
N PHE A 2 -1.20 18.23 9.16
CA PHE A 2 -0.78 17.65 7.88
C PHE A 2 -0.92 18.69 6.76
N ASN A 3 0.10 18.87 5.93
CA ASN A 3 0.02 19.80 4.79
C ASN A 3 -0.55 19.03 3.58
N SER A 4 -1.84 19.20 3.31
CA SER A 4 -2.55 18.50 2.23
C SER A 4 -1.90 18.69 0.85
N LYS A 5 -1.25 19.84 0.59
CA LYS A 5 -0.52 20.07 -0.67
C LYS A 5 0.74 19.22 -0.81
N LYS A 6 1.32 18.76 0.31
CA LYS A 6 2.50 17.89 0.30
C LYS A 6 2.13 16.41 0.19
N PHE A 7 0.86 16.05 0.40
CA PHE A 7 0.43 14.67 0.46
C PHE A 7 0.73 13.88 -0.83
N PRO A 8 0.40 14.38 -2.03
CA PRO A 8 0.72 13.66 -3.27
C PRO A 8 2.23 13.47 -3.45
N HIS A 9 3.03 14.47 -3.07
CA HIS A 9 4.49 14.36 -3.13
C HIS A 9 5.05 13.32 -2.15
N LEU A 10 4.49 13.23 -0.94
CA LEU A 10 4.86 12.22 0.05
C LEU A 10 4.50 10.81 -0.43
N MET A 11 3.32 10.64 -1.02
CA MET A 11 2.89 9.36 -1.58
C MET A 11 3.73 8.94 -2.78
N TYR A 12 4.11 9.87 -3.66
CA TYR A 12 5.02 9.59 -4.76
C TYR A 12 6.42 9.17 -4.26
N ALA A 13 6.94 9.84 -3.24
CA ALA A 13 8.21 9.46 -2.61
C ALA A 13 8.13 8.06 -1.99
N LEU A 14 7.03 7.74 -1.29
CA LEU A 14 6.78 6.42 -0.73
C LEU A 14 6.72 5.34 -1.83
N GLN A 15 6.00 5.59 -2.91
CA GLN A 15 5.95 4.67 -4.06
C GLN A 15 7.34 4.39 -4.62
N THR A 16 8.17 5.44 -4.77
CA THR A 16 9.55 5.30 -5.25
C THR A 16 10.38 4.39 -4.33
N ILE A 17 10.23 4.53 -3.00
CA ILE A 17 10.90 3.67 -2.02
C ILE A 17 10.44 2.22 -2.16
N ILE A 18 9.13 1.97 -2.29
CA ILE A 18 8.59 0.61 -2.45
C ILE A 18 9.12 -0.05 -3.74
N VAL A 19 9.14 0.70 -4.85
CA VAL A 19 9.72 0.23 -6.12
C VAL A 19 11.20 -0.15 -5.96
N GLN A 20 11.96 0.68 -5.25
CA GLN A 20 13.38 0.41 -4.99
C GLN A 20 13.55 -0.86 -4.13
N MET A 21 12.81 -0.98 -3.03
CA MET A 21 12.85 -2.17 -2.17
C MET A 21 12.50 -3.44 -2.94
N LYS A 22 11.51 -3.38 -3.84
CA LYS A 22 11.14 -4.51 -4.70
C LYS A 22 12.29 -4.91 -5.62
N SER A 23 12.93 -3.94 -6.27
CA SER A 23 14.10 -4.17 -7.13
C SER A 23 15.24 -4.85 -6.35
N GLU A 24 15.53 -4.38 -5.14
CA GLU A 24 16.55 -4.97 -4.26
C GLU A 24 16.17 -6.40 -3.84
N ALA A 25 14.90 -6.66 -3.50
CA ALA A 25 14.39 -7.99 -3.18
C ALA A 25 14.56 -8.97 -4.36
N ILE A 26 14.25 -8.54 -5.59
CA ILE A 26 14.45 -9.33 -6.81
C ILE A 26 15.94 -9.65 -7.00
N GLN A 27 16.82 -8.64 -6.89
CA GLN A 27 18.26 -8.82 -7.05
C GLN A 27 18.86 -9.79 -6.02
N ALA A 28 18.32 -9.79 -4.81
CA ALA A 28 18.73 -10.68 -3.73
C ALA A 28 17.98 -12.03 -3.72
N ASN A 29 17.18 -12.34 -4.76
CA ASN A 29 16.36 -13.56 -4.89
C ASN A 29 15.31 -13.78 -3.78
N HIS A 30 14.89 -12.72 -3.09
CA HIS A 30 13.79 -12.77 -2.12
C HIS A 30 12.43 -12.64 -2.81
N ARG A 31 11.97 -13.72 -3.46
CA ARG A 31 10.72 -13.73 -4.25
C ARG A 31 9.48 -13.35 -3.44
N GLU A 32 9.31 -13.93 -2.25
CA GLU A 32 8.15 -13.65 -1.40
C GLU A 32 8.05 -12.16 -1.04
N LEU A 33 9.17 -11.51 -0.73
CA LEU A 33 9.21 -10.08 -0.44
C LEU A 33 8.92 -9.24 -1.70
N ALA A 34 9.44 -9.66 -2.86
CA ALA A 34 9.18 -8.97 -4.12
C ALA A 34 7.69 -9.04 -4.51
N ASP A 35 7.06 -10.20 -4.33
CA ASP A 35 5.63 -10.40 -4.63
C ASP A 35 4.73 -9.61 -3.66
N TYR A 36 5.11 -9.57 -2.37
CA TYR A 36 4.43 -8.72 -1.39
C TYR A 36 4.54 -7.22 -1.75
N LEU A 37 5.73 -6.76 -2.12
CA LEU A 37 5.96 -5.36 -2.49
C LEU A 37 5.29 -4.99 -3.81
N GLU A 38 5.17 -5.92 -4.77
CA GLU A 38 4.38 -5.74 -5.99
C GLU A 38 2.91 -5.45 -5.65
N THR A 39 2.36 -6.21 -4.70
CA THR A 39 0.95 -6.12 -4.30
C THR A 39 0.60 -4.78 -3.65
N VAL A 40 1.57 -4.08 -3.05
CA VAL A 40 1.32 -2.80 -2.35
C VAL A 40 1.91 -1.57 -3.05
N VAL A 41 2.59 -1.74 -4.19
CA VAL A 41 3.30 -0.64 -4.88
C VAL A 41 2.35 0.46 -5.38
N ASP A 42 1.10 0.10 -5.68
CA ASP A 42 0.10 1.04 -6.16
C ASP A 42 -0.64 1.78 -5.04
N LEU A 43 -0.56 1.31 -3.80
CA LEU A 43 -1.29 1.88 -2.68
C LEU A 43 -1.02 3.38 -2.48
N PRO A 44 0.25 3.88 -2.51
CA PRO A 44 0.49 5.31 -2.38
C PRO A 44 -0.12 6.13 -3.53
N ARG A 45 -0.09 5.60 -4.76
CA ARG A 45 -0.69 6.26 -5.93
C ARG A 45 -2.20 6.40 -5.77
N LEU A 46 -2.87 5.35 -5.30
CA LEU A 46 -4.31 5.37 -5.06
C LEU A 46 -4.69 6.34 -3.93
N LEU A 47 -3.93 6.34 -2.82
CA LEU A 47 -4.16 7.27 -1.71
C LEU A 47 -3.95 8.74 -2.12
N ALA A 48 -3.08 9.02 -3.09
CA ALA A 48 -2.84 10.36 -3.60
C ALA A 48 -3.86 10.82 -4.66
N SER A 49 -4.75 9.92 -5.10
CA SER A 49 -5.74 10.21 -6.14
C SER A 49 -6.80 11.18 -5.62
N ASP A 50 -7.23 12.11 -6.48
CA ASP A 50 -8.43 12.93 -6.22
C ASP A 50 -9.72 12.16 -6.57
N GLN A 51 -9.62 10.92 -7.07
CA GLN A 51 -10.74 10.04 -7.38
C GLN A 51 -11.07 9.11 -6.21
N ASP A 52 -12.30 8.61 -6.18
CA ASP A 52 -12.69 7.56 -5.24
C ASP A 52 -12.06 6.23 -5.67
N GLU A 53 -11.01 5.84 -4.97
CA GLU A 53 -10.25 4.60 -5.17
C GLU A 53 -10.53 3.57 -4.06
N THR A 54 -11.61 3.74 -3.29
CA THR A 54 -11.89 2.93 -2.08
C THR A 54 -11.89 1.43 -2.39
N GLU A 55 -12.52 1.02 -3.49
CA GLU A 55 -12.60 -0.39 -3.87
C GLU A 55 -11.27 -0.93 -4.41
N ALA A 56 -10.49 -0.11 -5.10
CA ALA A 56 -9.15 -0.49 -5.55
C ALA A 56 -8.22 -0.71 -4.35
N ILE A 57 -8.30 0.16 -3.34
CA ILE A 57 -7.54 0.03 -2.09
C ILE A 57 -7.97 -1.23 -1.33
N ARG A 58 -9.28 -1.49 -1.22
CA ARG A 58 -9.82 -2.72 -0.62
C ARG A 58 -9.24 -3.97 -1.29
N GLN A 59 -9.26 -4.02 -2.62
CA GLN A 59 -8.75 -5.17 -3.36
C GLN A 59 -7.25 -5.38 -3.11
N LEU A 60 -6.44 -4.32 -3.05
CA LEU A 60 -5.01 -4.45 -2.72
C LEU A 60 -4.78 -4.99 -1.30
N ILE A 61 -5.60 -4.58 -0.32
CA ILE A 61 -5.51 -5.11 1.05
C ILE A 61 -5.87 -6.60 1.07
N MET A 62 -6.91 -7.00 0.33
CA MET A 62 -7.30 -8.40 0.19
C MET A 62 -6.19 -9.24 -0.47
N ASP A 63 -5.58 -8.74 -1.54
CA ASP A 63 -4.49 -9.41 -2.23
C ASP A 63 -3.26 -9.54 -1.33
N ALA A 64 -2.93 -8.49 -0.55
CA ALA A 64 -1.87 -8.54 0.45
C ALA A 64 -2.18 -9.55 1.57
N GLY A 65 -3.44 -9.65 2.00
CA GLY A 65 -3.93 -10.63 2.98
C GLY A 65 -3.79 -12.08 2.53
N GLN A 66 -3.76 -12.35 1.22
CA GLN A 66 -3.48 -13.68 0.68
C GLN A 66 -2.00 -14.05 0.79
N ILE A 67 -1.11 -13.05 0.84
CA ILE A 67 0.34 -13.22 0.92
C ILE A 67 0.81 -13.25 2.38
N ASP A 68 0.30 -12.33 3.22
CA ASP A 68 0.61 -12.27 4.65
C ASP A 68 -0.67 -12.14 5.50
N ARG A 69 -0.81 -13.02 6.49
CA ARG A 69 -2.00 -13.07 7.36
C ARG A 69 -2.15 -11.82 8.23
N LEU A 70 -1.09 -11.06 8.50
CA LEU A 70 -1.18 -9.83 9.27
C LEU A 70 -1.94 -8.72 8.52
N SER A 71 -1.99 -8.78 7.18
CA SER A 71 -2.76 -7.85 6.36
C SER A 71 -4.27 -8.06 6.44
N VAL A 72 -4.75 -9.20 6.98
CA VAL A 72 -6.19 -9.45 7.21
C VAL A 72 -6.77 -8.45 8.21
N ASN A 73 -6.01 -8.11 9.25
CA ASN A 73 -6.43 -7.10 10.23
C ASN A 73 -6.55 -5.70 9.61
N ALA A 74 -5.85 -5.44 8.49
CA ALA A 74 -5.95 -4.17 7.80
C ALA A 74 -7.25 -4.04 7.00
N LEU A 75 -7.85 -5.15 6.57
CA LEU A 75 -9.16 -5.13 5.90
C LEU A 75 -10.27 -4.82 6.90
N ASP A 76 -10.25 -5.48 8.06
CA ASP A 76 -11.21 -5.21 9.13
C ASP A 76 -11.14 -3.73 9.56
N ALA A 77 -9.94 -3.18 9.77
CA ALA A 77 -9.75 -1.77 10.10
C ALA A 77 -10.12 -0.80 8.96
N PHE A 78 -10.02 -1.22 7.70
CA PHE A 78 -10.43 -0.41 6.55
C PHE A 78 -11.96 -0.31 6.43
N ASP A 79 -12.67 -1.34 6.91
CA ASP A 79 -14.13 -1.43 6.91
C ASP A 79 -14.79 -0.84 8.15
N GLU A 80 -14.01 -0.52 9.18
CA GLU A 80 -14.51 0.21 10.35
C GLU A 80 -14.93 1.64 9.95
N GLU A 81 -16.15 2.04 10.33
CA GLU A 81 -16.69 3.39 10.06
C GLU A 81 -15.83 4.51 10.70
N GLU A 82 -15.04 4.18 11.74
CA GLU A 82 -14.03 5.05 12.34
C GLU A 82 -12.74 4.25 12.61
N PRO A 83 -11.55 4.75 12.23
CA PRO A 83 -10.30 4.06 12.54
C PRO A 83 -10.07 4.02 14.07
N PRO A 84 -9.56 2.89 14.61
CA PRO A 84 -9.36 2.75 16.05
C PRO A 84 -8.29 3.74 16.53
N TYR A 85 -8.65 4.48 17.57
CA TYR A 85 -7.92 5.59 18.20
C TYR A 85 -6.45 5.30 18.55
#